data_AF-A0A7J9YKJ3-F1
#
_entry.id   AF-A0A7J9YKJ3-F1
#
_cell.length_a   1.000
_cell.length_b   1.000
_cell.length_c   1.000
_cell.angle_alpha   90.00
_cell.angle_beta   90.00
_cell.angle_gamma   90.00
#
_symmetry.space_group_name_H-M   'P 1'
#
loop_
_entity.id
_entity.type
_entity.pdbx_description
1 polymer ?
#
loop_
_entity_poly.entity_id
_entity_poly.type
_entity_poly.pdbx_seq_one_letter_code
_entity_poly.pdbx_strand_id
1 'polypeptide(L)'
;AAVVGATDPTTGQGIVAFVILRGAAADDADGADAIKALRDHVASEIGPIAKPRQIMVVPELPKTRSGKIMRRLLRDVAENREVGDVTTLADSSVMARIADGLAV
;
A
#
# COMPACT_ATOMS: atom_id res chain seq x y z
N ALA A 1 -6.38 2.42 -4.64
CA ALA A 1 -5.70 1.58 -3.63
C ALA A 1 -5.20 0.29 -4.27
N ALA A 2 -4.22 -0.36 -3.67
CA ALA A 2 -3.76 -1.70 -4.01
C ALA A 2 -3.54 -2.50 -2.72
N VAL A 3 -3.79 -3.80 -2.75
CA VAL A 3 -3.66 -4.67 -1.57
C VAL A 3 -2.80 -5.87 -1.95
N VAL A 4 -1.90 -6.25 -1.05
CA VAL A 4 -1.04 -7.43 -1.17
C VAL A 4 -1.01 -8.19 0.15
N GLY A 5 -0.70 -9.47 0.08
CA GLY A 5 -0.27 -10.23 1.25
C GLY A 5 1.22 -10.00 1.48
N ALA A 6 1.64 -9.95 2.74
CA ALA A 6 3.03 -9.98 3.15
C ALA A 6 3.20 -11.02 4.26
N THR A 7 4.41 -11.52 4.46
CA THR A 7 4.71 -12.48 5.53
C THR A 7 4.33 -11.91 6.90
N ASP A 8 3.55 -12.66 7.66
CA ASP A 8 3.17 -12.32 9.04
C ASP A 8 3.53 -13.48 9.97
N PRO A 9 4.31 -13.27 11.03
CA PRO A 9 4.73 -14.35 11.95
C PRO A 9 3.57 -15.04 12.67
N THR A 10 2.42 -14.38 12.84
CA THR A 10 1.30 -14.90 13.62
C THR A 10 0.27 -15.63 12.76
N THR A 11 -0.02 -15.11 11.57
CA THR A 11 -1.07 -15.66 10.67
C THR A 11 -0.52 -16.21 9.35
N GLY A 12 0.80 -16.24 9.17
CA GLY A 12 1.48 -16.64 7.94
C GLY A 12 1.43 -15.57 6.84
N GLN A 13 0.26 -14.96 6.62
CA GLN A 13 0.07 -13.83 5.72
C GLN A 13 -0.70 -12.71 6.42
N GLY A 14 -0.20 -11.47 6.28
CA GLY A 14 -0.84 -10.24 6.70
C GLY A 14 -1.29 -9.41 5.52
N ILE A 15 -2.44 -8.73 5.65
CA ILE A 15 -2.98 -7.85 4.62
C ILE A 15 -2.28 -6.49 4.72
N VAL A 16 -1.62 -6.07 3.65
CA VAL A 16 -0.99 -4.75 3.50
C VAL A 16 -1.68 -3.98 2.39
N ALA A 17 -2.20 -2.81 2.72
CA ALA A 17 -2.91 -1.94 1.78
C ALA A 17 -2.12 -0.67 1.48
N PHE A 18 -1.97 -0.34 0.20
CA PHE A 18 -1.38 0.90 -0.30
C PHE A 18 -2.51 1.81 -0.78
N VAL A 19 -2.65 2.98 -0.15
CA VAL A 19 -3.78 3.89 -0.35
C VAL A 19 -3.27 5.26 -0.76
N ILE A 20 -3.95 5.88 -1.73
CA ILE A 20 -3.71 7.27 -2.11
C ILE A 20 -4.88 8.06 -1.54
N LEU A 21 -4.61 8.97 -0.61
CA LEU A 21 -5.63 9.88 -0.06
C LEU A 21 -5.90 11.04 -1.02
N ARG A 22 -7.11 11.60 -0.96
CA ARG A 22 -7.55 12.70 -1.84
C ARG A 22 -8.42 13.68 -1.06
N GLY A 23 -8.48 14.91 -1.53
CA GLY A 23 -9.27 15.97 -0.89
C GLY A 23 -8.78 16.26 0.53
N ALA A 24 -9.70 16.59 1.43
CA ALA A 24 -9.38 16.94 2.83
C ALA A 24 -8.60 15.86 3.59
N ALA A 25 -8.71 14.58 3.18
CA ALA A 25 -7.95 13.49 3.81
C ALA A 25 -6.47 13.49 3.40
N ALA A 26 -6.09 14.20 2.32
CA ALA A 26 -4.69 14.35 1.92
C ALA A 26 -3.97 15.47 2.69
N ASP A 27 -4.72 16.34 3.37
CA ASP A 27 -4.18 17.46 4.16
C ASP A 27 -3.77 17.02 5.58
N ASP A 28 -4.17 15.82 6.00
CA ASP A 28 -3.70 15.17 7.22
C ASP A 28 -2.30 14.59 6.96
N ALA A 29 -1.29 15.19 7.61
CA ALA A 29 0.12 14.88 7.38
C ALA A 29 0.46 13.39 7.59
N ASP A 30 -0.18 12.75 8.56
CA ASP A 30 0.08 11.35 8.92
C ASP A 30 -1.04 10.41 8.45
N GLY A 31 -2.16 10.97 7.99
CA GLY A 31 -3.34 10.22 7.53
C GLY A 31 -3.95 9.30 8.60
N ALA A 32 -3.66 9.52 9.88
CA ALA A 32 -3.94 8.58 10.96
C ALA A 32 -5.44 8.32 11.13
N ASP A 33 -6.25 9.38 11.05
CA ASP A 33 -7.71 9.28 11.13
C ASP A 33 -8.28 8.55 9.92
N ALA A 34 -7.74 8.82 8.73
CA ALA A 34 -8.11 8.13 7.49
C ALA A 34 -7.74 6.64 7.57
N ILE A 35 -6.55 6.29 8.07
CA ILE A 35 -6.11 4.91 8.26
C ILE A 35 -7.07 4.18 9.21
N LYS A 36 -7.40 4.79 10.36
CA LYS A 36 -8.32 4.19 11.32
C LYS A 36 -9.70 3.95 10.68
N ALA A 37 -10.25 4.97 10.03
CA ALA A 37 -11.54 4.88 9.35
C ALA A 37 -11.55 3.77 8.28
N LEU A 38 -10.49 3.67 7.46
CA LEU A 38 -10.37 2.64 6.44
C LEU A 38 -10.28 1.23 7.03
N ARG A 39 -9.52 1.05 8.12
CA ARG A 39 -9.42 -0.26 8.79
C ARG A 39 -10.75 -0.68 9.38
N ASP A 40 -11.46 0.25 10.02
CA ASP A 40 -12.77 -0.01 10.63
C ASP A 40 -13.83 -0.27 9.55
N HIS A 41 -13.76 0.43 8.42
CA HIS A 41 -14.63 0.19 7.26
C HIS A 41 -14.44 -1.21 6.68
N VAL A 42 -13.20 -1.67 6.44
CA VAL A 42 -12.95 -3.04 5.94
C VAL A 42 -13.47 -4.10 6.93
N ALA A 43 -13.29 -3.86 8.23
CA ALA A 43 -13.80 -4.77 9.26
C ALA A 43 -15.34 -4.83 9.27
N SER A 44 -16.02 -3.73 8.97
CA SER A 44 -17.48 -3.66 8.84
C SER A 44 -17.99 -4.35 7.56
N GLU A 45 -17.36 -4.10 6.42
CA GLU A 45 -17.84 -4.58 5.11
C GLU A 45 -17.53 -6.06 4.85
N ILE A 46 -16.37 -6.54 5.30
CA ILE A 46 -15.90 -7.91 5.01
C ILE A 46 -15.81 -8.74 6.29
N GLY A 47 -15.42 -8.13 7.40
CA GLY A 47 -15.30 -8.78 8.70
C GLY A 47 -13.92 -8.57 9.35
N PRO A 48 -13.80 -8.84 10.66
CA PRO A 48 -12.56 -8.59 11.42
C PRO A 48 -11.32 -9.30 10.86
N ILE A 49 -11.50 -10.47 10.23
CA ILE A 49 -10.40 -11.25 9.62
C ILE A 49 -9.76 -10.54 8.43
N ALA A 50 -10.50 -9.66 7.75
CA ALA A 50 -10.01 -8.92 6.59
C ALA A 50 -9.40 -7.57 6.95
N LYS A 51 -9.38 -7.19 8.24
CA LYS A 51 -8.83 -5.91 8.70
C LYS A 51 -7.36 -5.81 8.24
N PRO A 52 -6.99 -4.79 7.43
CA PRO A 52 -5.61 -4.63 6.99
C PRO A 52 -4.71 -4.52 8.21
N ARG A 53 -3.62 -5.30 8.25
CA ARG A 53 -2.62 -5.20 9.32
C ARG A 53 -1.85 -3.90 9.22
N GLN A 54 -1.57 -3.48 7.99
CA GLN A 54 -0.88 -2.24 7.69
C GLN A 54 -1.61 -1.53 6.55
N ILE A 55 -1.77 -0.22 6.69
CA ILE A 55 -2.19 0.66 5.61
C ILE A 55 -1.08 1.67 5.43
N MET A 56 -0.61 1.81 4.20
CA MET A 56 0.48 2.68 3.81
C MET A 56 -0.11 3.75 2.90
N VAL A 57 -0.03 5.01 3.33
CA VAL A 57 -0.42 6.13 2.50
C VAL A 57 0.73 6.41 1.54
N VAL A 58 0.45 6.37 0.24
CA VAL A 58 1.45 6.58 -0.81
C VAL A 58 0.98 7.66 -1.77
N PRO A 59 1.91 8.45 -2.35
CA PRO A 59 1.55 9.49 -3.31
C PRO A 59 1.03 8.89 -4.62
N GLU A 60 1.54 7.72 -5.00
CA GLU A 60 1.19 7.05 -6.25
C GLU A 60 1.41 5.52 -6.15
N LEU A 61 0.82 4.77 -7.08
CA LEU A 61 1.00 3.32 -7.22
C LEU A 61 1.79 2.99 -8.48
N PRO A 62 2.65 1.96 -8.45
CA PRO A 62 3.43 1.56 -9.61
C PRO A 62 2.51 1.00 -10.69
N LYS A 63 2.48 1.67 -11.85
CA LYS A 63 1.64 1.29 -12.99
C LYS A 63 2.49 1.03 -14.22
N THR A 64 2.08 0.02 -15.00
CA THR A 64 2.61 -0.18 -16.35
C THR A 64 2.20 0.97 -17.26
N ARG A 65 2.82 1.06 -18.45
CA ARG A 65 2.39 2.02 -19.51
C ARG A 65 0.93 1.85 -19.95
N SER A 66 0.33 0.69 -19.71
CA SER A 66 -1.10 0.41 -19.93
C SER A 66 -1.99 0.72 -18.72
N GLY A 67 -1.44 1.27 -17.65
CA GLY A 67 -2.17 1.67 -16.44
C GLY A 67 -2.42 0.53 -15.44
N LYS A 68 -1.93 -0.68 -15.69
CA LYS A 68 -2.11 -1.82 -14.77
C LYS A 68 -1.21 -1.65 -13.55
N ILE A 69 -1.77 -1.85 -12.36
CA ILE A 69 -1.00 -1.79 -11.10
C ILE A 69 -0.08 -3.01 -10.99
N MET A 70 1.22 -2.77 -10.82
CA MET A 70 2.23 -3.79 -10.62
C MET A 70 2.32 -4.21 -9.14
N ARG A 71 1.31 -4.97 -8.68
CA ARG A 71 1.22 -5.43 -7.29
C ARG A 71 2.42 -6.26 -6.81
N ARG A 72 3.17 -6.89 -7.73
CA ARG A 72 4.41 -7.62 -7.39
C ARG A 72 5.41 -6.70 -6.67
N LEU A 73 5.67 -5.52 -7.21
CA LEU A 73 6.62 -4.57 -6.64
C LEU A 73 6.16 -4.08 -5.26
N LEU A 74 4.85 -3.89 -5.08
CA LEU A 74 4.27 -3.54 -3.78
C LEU A 74 4.44 -4.66 -2.74
N ARG A 75 4.40 -5.94 -3.16
CA ARG A 75 4.72 -7.07 -2.28
C ARG A 75 6.19 -7.07 -1.90
N ASP A 76 7.09 -6.80 -2.85
CA ASP A 76 8.53 -6.71 -2.57
C ASP A 76 8.80 -5.65 -1.49
N VAL A 77 8.16 -4.48 -1.62
CA VAL A 77 8.20 -3.40 -0.62
C VAL A 77 7.62 -3.83 0.72
N ALA A 78 6.42 -4.43 0.74
CA ALA A 78 5.75 -4.86 1.97
C ALA A 78 6.52 -5.96 2.73
N GLU A 79 7.34 -6.75 2.03
CA GLU A 79 8.19 -7.79 2.60
C GLU A 79 9.63 -7.30 2.89
N ASN A 80 9.92 -6.00 2.74
CA ASN A 80 11.26 -5.41 2.86
C ASN A 80 12.32 -6.15 2.01
N ARG A 81 11.94 -6.56 0.80
CA ARG A 81 12.83 -7.19 -0.18
C ARG A 81 13.34 -6.18 -1.18
N GLU A 82 14.44 -6.54 -1.84
CA GLU A 82 14.91 -5.80 -3.00
C GLU A 82 13.82 -5.76 -4.09
N VAL A 83 13.54 -4.57 -4.61
CA VAL A 83 12.54 -4.36 -5.65
C VAL A 83 13.04 -4.98 -6.95
N GLY A 84 12.30 -5.94 -7.49
CA GLY A 84 12.66 -6.58 -8.77
C GLY A 84 12.44 -5.66 -9.99
N ASP A 85 12.50 -6.24 -11.20
CA ASP A 85 12.44 -5.50 -12.47
C ASP A 85 11.30 -4.46 -12.58
N VAL A 86 11.68 -3.22 -12.92
CA VAL A 86 10.82 -2.03 -13.04
C VAL A 86 10.71 -1.50 -14.48
N THR A 87 11.34 -2.15 -15.47
CA THR A 87 11.46 -1.65 -16.86
C THR A 87 10.12 -1.40 -17.57
N THR A 88 9.06 -2.07 -17.12
CA THR A 88 7.71 -1.96 -17.68
C THR A 88 6.85 -0.87 -17.04
N LEU A 89 7.34 -0.21 -15.98
CA LEU A 89 6.67 0.93 -15.37
C LEU A 89 6.57 2.10 -16.34
N ALA A 90 5.47 2.84 -16.22
CA ALA A 90 5.32 4.13 -16.88
C ALA A 90 6.27 5.18 -16.26
N ASP A 91 6.42 5.15 -14.93
CA ASP A 91 7.35 5.96 -14.15
C ASP A 91 8.04 5.06 -13.11
N SER A 92 9.36 4.87 -13.24
CA SER A 92 10.15 4.08 -12.29
C SER A 92 10.47 4.84 -10.99
N SER A 93 10.44 6.18 -11.00
CA SER A 93 10.71 6.99 -9.82
C SER A 93 9.66 6.82 -8.71
N VAL A 94 8.49 6.29 -9.08
CA VAL A 94 7.41 5.96 -8.14
C VAL A 94 7.87 5.00 -7.04
N MET A 95 8.81 4.10 -7.33
CA MET A 95 9.29 3.13 -6.34
C MET A 95 10.12 3.81 -5.26
N ALA A 96 10.93 4.80 -5.61
CA ALA A 96 11.67 5.60 -4.64
C ALA A 96 10.70 6.40 -3.75
N ARG A 97 9.68 7.05 -4.34
CA ARG A 97 8.66 7.80 -3.58
C ARG A 97 7.89 6.92 -2.59
N ILE A 98 7.61 5.68 -2.96
CA ILE A 98 6.94 4.71 -2.08
C ILE A 98 7.89 4.28 -0.94
N ALA A 99 9.18 4.10 -1.22
CA ALA A 99 10.19 3.78 -0.21
C ALA A 99 10.50 4.96 0.73
N ASP A 100 10.43 6.19 0.24
CA ASP A 100 10.62 7.40 1.05
C ASP A 100 9.42 7.65 1.98
N GLY A 101 8.19 7.44 1.48
CA GLY A 101 6.97 7.51 2.29
C GLY A 101 6.84 6.38 3.33
N LEU A 102 7.78 5.44 3.33
CA LEU A 102 7.92 4.33 4.27
C LEU A 102 8.81 4.70 5.46
N ALA A 103 9.63 5.75 5.35
CA ALA A 103 10.55 6.21 6.37
C ALA A 103 9.88 7.24 7.29
N VAL A 104 8.82 6.82 8.00
CA VAL A 104 8.23 7.53 9.14
C VAL A 104 7.81 6.53 10.20
#